data_AF-A0A958G3S7-F1
#
_entry.id   AF-A0A958G3S7-F1
#
_cell.length_a   1.000
_cell.length_b   1.000
_cell.length_c   1.000
_cell.angle_alpha   90.00
_cell.angle_beta   90.00
_cell.angle_gamma   90.00
#
_symmetry.space_group_name_H-M   'P 1'
#
loop_
_entity.id
_entity.type
_entity.pdbx_description
1 polymer ?
#
loop_
_entity_poly.entity_id
_entity_poly.type
_entity_poly.pdbx_seq_one_letter_code
_entity_poly.pdbx_strand_id
1 'polypeptide(L)'
;GLELAFGFHAINNIYSATLVTFEGSALQTDALFRLKSLDPLLMLGGWALTAVIFLLLLSRKYQWGSWNKLLAQIEEPPPAENLAAEAAGETRP
;
A
#
# COMPACT_ATOMS: atom_id res chain seq x y z
N GLY A 1 1.05 -5.20 8.05
CA GLY A 1 1.15 -4.88 6.61
C GLY A 1 0.23 -3.73 6.24
N LEU A 2 -1.00 -3.81 6.73
CA LEU A 2 -1.99 -2.74 6.67
C LEU A 2 -1.52 -1.45 7.37
N GLU A 3 -0.80 -1.52 8.50
CA GLU A 3 -0.27 -0.33 9.20
C GLU A 3 0.75 0.43 8.33
N LEU A 4 1.55 -0.30 7.56
CA LEU A 4 2.56 0.27 6.67
C LEU A 4 1.90 0.96 5.46
N ALA A 5 0.87 0.35 4.89
CA ALA A 5 0.09 0.96 3.81
C ALA A 5 -0.60 2.24 4.27
N PHE A 6 -1.22 2.23 5.46
CA PHE A 6 -1.84 3.42 6.03
C PHE A 6 -0.82 4.51 6.38
N GLY A 7 0.32 4.14 6.96
CA GLY A 7 1.39 5.10 7.26
C GLY A 7 1.94 5.78 6.00
N PHE A 8 2.18 5.02 4.93
CA PHE A 8 2.65 5.57 3.66
C PHE A 8 1.60 6.50 3.01
N HIS A 9 0.33 6.11 3.03
CA HIS A 9 -0.77 6.95 2.55
C HIS A 9 -0.89 8.26 3.35
N ALA A 10 -0.81 8.19 4.68
CA ALA A 10 -0.86 9.36 5.54
C ALA A 10 0.29 10.34 5.25
N ILE A 11 1.51 9.83 5.07
CA ILE A 11 2.68 10.65 4.73
C ILE A 11 2.48 11.35 3.37
N ASN A 12 1.97 10.67 2.35
CA ASN A 12 1.70 11.29 1.05
C ASN A 12 0.65 12.41 1.15
N ASN A 13 -0.38 12.22 1.96
CA ASN A 13 -1.40 13.24 2.19
C ASN A 13 -0.84 14.45 2.94
N ILE A 14 -0.01 14.23 3.97
CA ILE A 14 0.66 15.32 4.71
C ILE A 14 1.64 16.06 3.79
N TYR A 15 2.43 15.34 3.00
CA TYR A 15 3.37 15.92 2.04
C TYR A 15 2.64 16.82 1.03
N SER A 16 1.55 16.32 0.44
CA SER A 16 0.72 17.10 -0.49
C SER A 16 0.09 18.33 0.18
N ALA A 17 -0.41 18.18 1.41
CA ALA A 17 -1.05 19.27 2.14
C ALA A 17 -0.08 20.35 2.66
N THR A 18 1.22 20.09 2.74
CA THR A 18 2.19 21.02 3.37
C THR A 18 3.24 21.52 2.39
N LEU A 19 3.72 20.66 1.50
CA LEU A 19 4.87 20.94 0.65
C LEU A 19 4.47 21.24 -0.79
N VAL A 20 3.62 20.42 -1.41
CA VAL A 20 3.30 20.57 -2.84
C VAL A 20 1.80 20.42 -3.10
N THR A 21 1.14 21.48 -3.56
CA THR A 21 -0.28 21.47 -3.95
C THR A 21 -0.48 21.81 -5.43
N PHE A 22 -1.59 21.35 -6.01
CA PHE A 22 -2.05 21.67 -7.36
C PHE A 22 -3.59 21.63 -7.41
N GLU A 23 -4.20 22.12 -8.50
CA GLU A 23 -5.67 22.24 -8.59
C GLU A 23 -6.42 20.91 -8.41
N GLY A 24 -5.80 19.79 -8.79
CA GLY A 24 -6.34 18.43 -8.61
C GLY A 24 -5.90 17.72 -7.34
N SER A 25 -5.23 18.39 -6.39
CA SER A 25 -4.87 17.77 -5.10
C SER A 25 -6.10 17.38 -4.30
N ALA A 26 -6.06 16.23 -3.63
CA ALA A 26 -7.14 15.74 -2.77
C ALA A 26 -7.44 16.70 -1.59
N LEU A 27 -6.40 17.38 -1.09
CA LEU A 27 -6.51 18.44 -0.10
C LEU A 27 -5.90 19.71 -0.68
N GLN A 28 -6.72 20.76 -0.78
CA GLN A 28 -6.28 22.08 -1.25
C GLN A 28 -5.99 22.97 -0.04
N THR A 29 -4.72 23.06 0.31
CA THR A 29 -4.19 23.87 1.41
C THR A 29 -3.13 24.84 0.88
N ASP A 30 -2.78 25.84 1.68
CA ASP A 30 -1.65 26.73 1.39
C ASP A 30 -0.33 25.98 1.61
N ALA A 31 0.06 25.18 0.62
CA ALA A 31 1.33 24.46 0.61
C ALA A 31 2.50 25.36 0.19
N LEU A 32 3.72 24.98 0.60
CA LEU A 32 4.94 25.75 0.33
C LEU A 32 5.23 25.95 -1.17
N PHE A 33 4.86 24.97 -1.99
CA PHE A 33 4.99 25.01 -3.45
C PHE A 33 3.65 24.73 -4.12
N ARG A 34 3.34 25.50 -5.16
CA ARG A 34 2.16 25.29 -6.02
C ARG A 34 2.59 25.01 -7.45
N LEU A 35 2.23 23.83 -7.95
CA LEU A 35 2.53 23.44 -9.32
C LEU A 35 1.57 24.18 -10.27
N LYS A 36 2.14 24.98 -11.18
CA LYS A 36 1.37 25.75 -12.18
C LYS A 36 1.19 24.99 -13.51
N SER A 37 2.13 24.12 -13.85
CA SER A 37 2.10 23.29 -15.04
C SER A 37 2.33 21.84 -14.63
N LEU A 38 1.46 20.96 -15.07
CA LEU A 38 1.56 19.52 -14.83
C LEU A 38 1.95 18.85 -16.14
N ASP A 39 3.05 18.11 -16.14
CA ASP A 39 3.37 17.15 -17.20
C ASP A 39 2.97 15.76 -16.69
N PRO A 40 1.84 15.19 -17.17
CA PRO A 40 1.33 13.93 -16.66
C PRO A 40 2.32 12.77 -16.85
N LEU A 41 3.11 12.77 -17.93
CA LEU A 41 4.04 11.68 -18.23
C LEU A 41 5.25 11.71 -17.30
N LEU A 42 5.83 12.89 -17.07
CA LEU A 42 6.92 13.05 -16.11
C LEU A 42 6.48 12.72 -14.69
N MET A 43 5.29 13.17 -14.29
CA MET A 43 4.73 12.84 -12.97
C MET A 43 4.47 11.35 -12.80
N LEU A 44 3.89 10.70 -13.81
CA LEU A 44 3.65 9.26 -13.80
C LEU A 44 4.97 8.49 -13.73
N GLY A 45 5.98 8.90 -14.50
CA GLY A 45 7.32 8.31 -14.48
C GLY A 45 7.98 8.43 -13.10
N GLY A 46 7.94 9.63 -12.49
CA GLY A 46 8.46 9.86 -11.14
C GLY A 46 7.72 9.05 -10.06
N TRP A 47 6.39 8.99 -10.15
CA TRP A 47 5.57 8.16 -9.27
C TRP A 47 5.91 6.67 -9.40
N ALA A 48 5.98 6.16 -10.63
CA ALA A 48 6.30 4.75 -10.89
C ALA A 48 7.69 4.38 -10.39
N LEU A 49 8.69 5.25 -10.63
CA LEU A 49 10.05 5.06 -10.11
C LEU A 49 10.06 5.00 -8.58
N THR A 50 9.37 5.92 -7.93
CA THR A 50 9.29 5.97 -6.46
C THR A 50 8.58 4.74 -5.89
N ALA A 51 7.50 4.27 -6.54
CA ALA A 51 6.79 3.06 -6.17
C ALA A 51 7.67 1.80 -6.28
N VAL A 52 8.45 1.68 -7.36
CA VAL A 52 9.39 0.56 -7.53
C VAL A 52 10.47 0.59 -6.44
N ILE A 53 11.08 1.74 -6.18
CA ILE A 53 12.08 1.89 -5.11
C ILE A 53 11.49 1.49 -3.76
N PHE A 54 10.29 1.98 -3.44
CA PHE A 54 9.59 1.65 -2.22
C PHE A 54 9.39 0.14 -2.07
N LEU A 55 8.85 -0.55 -3.10
CA LEU A 55 8.65 -2.00 -3.07
C LEU A 55 9.97 -2.77 -2.90
N LEU A 56 11.05 -2.33 -3.55
CA LEU A 56 12.37 -2.94 -3.39
C LEU A 56 12.93 -2.77 -1.96
N LEU A 57 12.74 -1.59 -1.36
CA LEU A 57 13.10 -1.33 0.03
C LEU A 57 12.29 -2.22 0.98
N LEU A 58 10.99 -2.38 0.74
CA LEU A 58 10.14 -3.27 1.53
C LEU A 58 10.55 -4.72 1.40
N SER A 59 10.75 -5.20 0.16
CA SER A 59 11.19 -6.57 -0.10
C SER A 59 12.50 -6.88 0.63
N ARG A 60 13.46 -5.95 0.61
CA ARG A 60 14.72 -6.11 1.36
C ARG A 60 14.54 -6.02 2.86
N LYS A 61 13.80 -5.02 3.35
CA LYS A 61 13.64 -4.76 4.79
C LYS A 61 12.86 -5.86 5.51
N TYR A 62 11.84 -6.40 4.84
CA TYR A 62 10.93 -7.43 5.36
C TYR A 62 11.23 -8.82 4.80
N GLN A 63 12.35 -8.98 4.07
CA GLN A 63 12.81 -10.24 3.48
C GLN A 63 11.67 -11.01 2.77
N TRP A 64 11.00 -10.33 1.84
CA TRP A 64 9.91 -10.94 1.08
C TRP A 64 10.46 -12.09 0.24
N GLY A 65 10.21 -13.33 0.67
CA GLY A 65 10.69 -14.52 -0.02
C GLY A 65 10.08 -14.70 -1.42
N SER A 66 8.77 -14.45 -1.57
CA SER A 66 8.08 -14.53 -2.86
C SER A 66 7.17 -13.33 -3.09
N TRP A 67 7.28 -12.77 -4.28
CA TRP A 67 6.43 -11.67 -4.76
C TRP A 67 5.02 -12.12 -5.12
N ASN A 68 4.79 -13.43 -5.27
CA ASN A 68 3.45 -13.99 -5.52
C ASN A 68 2.47 -13.64 -4.40
N LYS A 69 2.96 -13.34 -3.18
CA LYS A 69 2.14 -12.88 -2.06
C LYS A 69 1.37 -11.59 -2.35
N LEU A 70 1.81 -10.78 -3.32
CA LEU A 70 1.10 -9.54 -3.71
C LEU A 70 -0.08 -9.81 -4.65
N LEU A 71 -0.09 -10.95 -5.34
CA LEU A 71 -1.09 -11.30 -6.35
C LEU A 71 -1.89 -12.56 -5.98
N ALA A 72 -1.49 -13.24 -4.90
CA ALA A 72 -2.17 -14.42 -4.40
C ALA A 72 -3.59 -14.06 -3.95
N GLN A 73 -4.54 -14.94 -4.27
CA GLN A 73 -5.89 -14.83 -3.74
C GLN A 73 -5.87 -15.15 -2.23
N ILE A 74 -6.66 -14.39 -1.46
CA ILE A 74 -6.84 -14.67 -0.05
C ILE A 74 -7.92 -15.73 0.07
N GLU A 75 -7.51 -16.94 0.47
CA GLU A 75 -8.44 -18.01 0.84
C GLU A 75 -9.11 -17.65 2.17
N GLU A 76 -10.42 -17.81 2.27
CA GLU A 76 -11.12 -17.60 3.52
C GLU A 76 -10.70 -18.67 4.54
N PRO A 77 -10.45 -18.28 5.81
CA PRO A 77 -10.16 -19.26 6.83
C PRO A 77 -11.35 -20.22 6.98
N PRO A 78 -11.10 -21.53 7.19
CA PRO A 78 -12.17 -22.50 7.34
C PRO A 78 -13.13 -22.08 8.48
N PRO A 79 -14.43 -22.38 8.34
CA PRO A 79 -15.43 -22.07 9.36
C PRO A 79 -14.97 -22.47 10.76
N ALA A 80 -15.28 -21.65 11.77
CA ALA A 80 -14.84 -21.87 13.16
C ALA A 80 -15.26 -23.25 13.71
N GLU A 81 -16.36 -23.81 13.19
CA GLU A 81 -16.82 -25.18 13.49
C GLU A 81 -15.80 -26.24 13.07
N ASN A 82 -15.16 -26.07 11.90
CA ASN A 82 -14.15 -26.99 11.38
C ASN A 82 -12.84 -26.90 12.17
N LEU A 83 -12.49 -25.70 12.64
CA LEU A 83 -11.32 -25.49 13.52
C LEU A 83 -11.50 -26.18 14.88
N ALA A 84 -12.72 -26.14 15.42
CA ALA A 84 -13.06 -26.84 16.66
C ALA A 84 -13.08 -28.37 16.47
N ALA A 85 -13.59 -28.85 15.33
CA ALA A 85 -13.61 -30.27 14.99
C ALA A 85 -12.20 -30.85 14.75
N GLU A 86 -11.32 -30.11 14.06
CA GLU A 86 -9.91 -30.50 13.89
C GLU A 86 -9.14 -30.49 15.22
N ALA A 87 -9.37 -29.49 16.08
CA ALA A 87 -8.76 -29.44 17.42
C ALA A 87 -9.27 -30.55 18.35
N ALA A 88 -10.49 -31.03 18.15
CA ALA A 88 -11.10 -32.15 18.87
C ALA A 88 -10.73 -33.53 18.30
N GLY A 89 -10.01 -33.60 17.17
CA GLY A 89 -9.66 -34.86 16.50
C GLY A 89 -10.84 -35.55 15.82
N GLU A 90 -11.96 -34.86 15.62
CA GLU A 90 -13.14 -35.37 14.94
C GLU A 90 -13.08 -35.04 13.44
N THR A 91 -12.28 -35.80 12.70
CA THR A 91 -12.36 -35.77 11.24
C THR A 91 -13.61 -36.54 10.79
N ARG A 92 -14.66 -35.84 10.35
CA ARG A 92 -15.81 -36.48 9.68
C ARG A 92 -15.43 -36.85 8.23
N PRO A 93 -15.90 -38.00 7.72
CA PRO A 93 -15.54 -38.54 6.40
C PRO A 93 -16.13 -37.72 5.24
#